data_AF-A0A950KBB1-F1
#
_entry.id   AF-A0A950KBB1-F1
#
_cell.length_a   1.000
_cell.length_b   1.000
_cell.length_c   1.000
_cell.angle_alpha   90.00
_cell.angle_beta   90.00
_cell.angle_gamma   90.00
#
_symmetry.space_group_name_H-M   'P 1'
#
loop_
_entity.id
_entity.type
_entity.pdbx_description
1 polymer ?
#
loop_
_entity_poly.entity_id
_entity_poly.type
_entity_poly.pdbx_seq_one_letter_code
_entity_poly.pdbx_strand_id
1 'polypeptide(L)'
;MTAAAARRQSFAVVAEFGSAAELYHAAERVRDAGYRFWDVHSPFPIHGMNKAMGLGKSPLGYIIFCGGLTGFLTAVGLEFIPSSILYPLIVHGKPVDFFTVPAFFPIMFELTILFSAFTAFFGVFILNRLPRLHHPLFDYLPFRRVTNDAFFLVIESGDPKYSETGTRDFLQGLGSKEVKVIYAND
;
A
#
# COMPACT_ATOMS: atom_id res chain seq x y z
N MET A 1 -23.15 43.91 0.23
CA MET A 1 -23.63 42.70 -0.47
C MET A 1 -22.54 41.65 -0.37
N THR A 2 -22.92 40.52 0.21
CA THR A 2 -22.10 39.40 0.71
C THR A 2 -21.13 38.85 -0.33
N ALA A 3 -19.85 38.77 0.01
CA ALA A 3 -18.89 37.93 -0.69
C ALA A 3 -19.40 36.49 -0.65
N ALA A 4 -19.69 35.91 -1.81
CA ALA A 4 -20.03 34.50 -1.91
C ALA A 4 -18.85 33.69 -1.38
N ALA A 5 -19.01 33.09 -0.20
CA ALA A 5 -18.03 32.17 0.34
C ALA A 5 -17.77 31.09 -0.72
N ALA A 6 -16.53 31.03 -1.22
CA ALA A 6 -16.11 29.96 -2.12
C ALA A 6 -16.48 28.63 -1.46
N ARG A 7 -17.36 27.87 -2.13
CA ARG A 7 -17.91 26.62 -1.60
C ARG A 7 -16.75 25.63 -1.53
N ARG A 8 -16.10 25.53 -0.36
CA ARG A 8 -14.99 24.59 -0.16
C ARG A 8 -15.47 23.20 -0.55
N GLN A 9 -14.76 22.56 -1.47
CA GLN A 9 -15.10 21.22 -1.90
C GLN A 9 -14.79 20.25 -0.74
N SER A 10 -15.79 19.49 -0.31
CA SER A 10 -15.61 18.43 0.69
C SER A 10 -14.64 17.39 0.12
N PHE A 11 -13.58 17.06 0.84
CA PHE A 11 -12.62 16.02 0.47
C PHE A 11 -13.02 14.65 1.01
N ALA A 12 -13.40 14.58 2.30
CA ALA A 12 -13.79 13.34 2.93
C ALA A 12 -14.64 13.58 4.19
N VAL A 13 -15.38 12.56 4.64
CA VAL A 13 -15.92 12.52 6.00
C VAL A 13 -15.11 11.51 6.81
N VAL A 14 -14.65 11.94 7.98
CA VAL A 14 -13.78 11.18 8.88
C VAL A 14 -14.54 10.87 10.16
N ALA A 15 -14.43 9.64 10.66
CA ALA A 15 -14.99 9.19 11.93
C ALA A 15 -13.91 8.62 12.84
N GLU A 16 -13.85 9.08 14.10
CA GLU A 16 -12.99 8.53 15.15
C GLU A 16 -13.72 7.42 15.91
N PHE A 17 -13.03 6.31 16.20
CA PHE A 17 -13.55 5.17 16.97
C PHE A 17 -12.74 4.97 18.25
N GLY A 18 -13.38 4.38 19.26
CA GLY A 18 -12.76 4.16 20.56
C GLY A 18 -11.84 2.97 20.65
N SER A 19 -12.02 1.98 19.78
CA SER A 19 -11.23 0.76 19.78
C SER A 19 -11.08 0.17 18.38
N ALA A 20 -10.07 -0.70 18.23
CA ALA A 20 -9.88 -1.48 17.01
C ALA A 20 -11.09 -2.38 16.67
N ALA A 21 -11.80 -2.88 17.68
CA ALA A 21 -12.98 -3.75 17.50
C ALA A 21 -14.17 -2.96 16.94
N GLU A 22 -14.43 -1.76 17.48
CA GLU A 22 -15.46 -0.86 16.93
C GLU A 22 -15.16 -0.49 15.48
N LEU A 23 -13.91 -0.13 15.19
CA LEU A 23 -13.46 0.19 13.83
C LEU A 23 -13.62 -1.00 12.88
N TYR A 24 -13.32 -2.22 13.34
CA TYR A 24 -13.48 -3.45 12.56
C TYR A 24 -14.94 -3.65 12.13
N HIS A 25 -15.89 -3.59 13.07
CA HIS A 25 -17.30 -3.76 12.75
C HIS A 25 -17.88 -2.59 11.95
N ALA A 26 -17.36 -1.37 12.16
CA ALA A 26 -17.68 -0.23 11.32
C ALA A 26 -17.23 -0.47 9.86
N ALA A 27 -16.03 -1.00 9.65
CA ALA A 27 -15.51 -1.35 8.33
C ALA A 27 -16.40 -2.38 7.62
N GLU A 28 -16.86 -3.43 8.32
CA GLU A 28 -17.81 -4.41 7.76
C GLU A 28 -19.10 -3.74 7.28
N ARG A 29 -19.68 -2.84 8.11
CA ARG A 29 -20.89 -2.11 7.76
C ARG A 29 -20.71 -1.13 6.61
N VAL A 30 -19.56 -0.47 6.53
CA VAL A 30 -19.24 0.44 5.41
C VAL A 30 -19.10 -0.34 4.10
N ARG A 31 -18.42 -1.49 4.13
CA ARG A 31 -18.35 -2.43 3.00
C ARG A 31 -19.75 -2.88 2.57
N ASP A 32 -20.56 -3.35 3.52
CA ASP A 32 -21.90 -3.88 3.26
C ASP A 32 -22.88 -2.79 2.78
N ALA A 33 -22.65 -1.54 3.21
CA ALA A 33 -23.34 -0.37 2.69
C ALA A 33 -22.91 -0.02 1.24
N GLY A 34 -21.87 -0.63 0.68
CA GLY A 34 -21.48 -0.49 -0.71
C GLY A 34 -20.63 0.74 -1.03
N TYR A 35 -20.02 1.38 -0.03
CA TYR A 35 -18.98 2.38 -0.27
C TYR A 35 -17.73 1.69 -0.86
N ARG A 36 -17.06 2.36 -1.80
CA ARG A 36 -15.90 1.86 -2.55
C ARG A 36 -14.63 2.67 -2.30
N PHE A 37 -14.73 3.99 -2.12
CA PHE A 37 -13.58 4.87 -1.91
C PHE A 37 -13.54 5.33 -0.46
N TRP A 38 -13.02 4.44 0.37
CA TRP A 38 -12.84 4.66 1.79
C TRP A 38 -11.64 3.87 2.29
N ASP A 39 -11.07 4.32 3.39
CA ASP A 39 -9.90 3.70 4.02
C ASP A 39 -10.02 3.74 5.54
N VAL A 40 -9.23 2.89 6.19
CA VAL A 40 -9.15 2.75 7.64
C VAL A 40 -7.74 3.06 8.08
N HIS A 41 -7.59 3.95 9.06
CA HIS A 41 -6.31 4.29 9.63
C HIS A 41 -6.24 3.88 11.10
N SER A 42 -5.24 3.06 11.43
CA SER A 42 -4.99 2.56 12.77
C SER A 42 -3.49 2.60 13.09
N PRO A 43 -3.10 2.75 14.38
CA PRO A 43 -1.70 2.82 14.79
C PRO A 43 -0.95 1.50 14.61
N PHE A 44 -1.68 0.40 14.50
CA PHE A 44 -1.15 -0.94 14.27
C PHE A 44 -2.03 -1.74 13.31
N PRO A 45 -1.51 -2.81 12.70
CA PRO A 45 -2.31 -3.69 11.84
C PRO A 45 -3.38 -4.43 12.63
N ILE A 46 -4.65 -4.25 12.26
CA ILE A 46 -5.78 -4.97 12.85
C ILE A 46 -5.97 -6.29 12.09
N HIS A 47 -5.87 -7.41 12.79
CA HIS A 47 -5.96 -8.73 12.16
C HIS A 47 -7.34 -8.92 11.51
N GLY A 48 -7.36 -9.39 10.26
CA GLY A 48 -8.59 -9.60 9.50
C GLY A 48 -9.23 -8.33 8.92
N MET A 49 -8.65 -7.13 9.12
CA MET A 49 -9.19 -5.88 8.56
C MET A 49 -9.37 -5.95 7.04
N ASN A 50 -8.44 -6.57 6.31
CA ASN A 50 -8.57 -6.78 4.86
C ASN A 50 -9.86 -7.51 4.49
N LYS A 51 -10.28 -8.51 5.28
CA LYS A 51 -11.52 -9.24 5.07
C LYS A 51 -12.74 -8.37 5.42
N ALA A 52 -12.66 -7.61 6.52
CA ALA A 52 -13.72 -6.66 6.92
C ALA A 52 -13.96 -5.59 5.84
N MET A 53 -12.88 -5.05 5.26
CA MET A 53 -12.95 -4.09 4.15
C MET A 53 -13.31 -4.72 2.80
N GLY A 54 -13.22 -6.05 2.67
CA GLY A 54 -13.48 -6.74 1.40
C GLY A 54 -12.36 -6.59 0.37
N LEU A 55 -11.12 -6.34 0.81
CA LEU A 55 -9.96 -6.18 -0.06
C LEU A 55 -9.48 -7.51 -0.62
N GLY A 56 -9.09 -7.49 -1.90
CA GLY A 56 -8.45 -8.62 -2.57
C GLY A 56 -6.97 -8.78 -2.19
N LYS A 57 -6.31 -9.79 -2.77
CA LYS A 57 -4.86 -9.97 -2.64
C LYS A 57 -4.13 -8.86 -3.40
N SER A 58 -3.07 -8.33 -2.80
CA SER A 58 -2.21 -7.33 -3.45
C SER A 58 -1.46 -7.94 -4.65
N PRO A 59 -1.35 -7.23 -5.79
CA PRO A 59 -0.57 -7.68 -6.94
C PRO A 59 0.95 -7.64 -6.69
N LEU A 60 1.40 -7.06 -5.57
CA LEU A 60 2.82 -6.87 -5.24
C LEU A 60 3.63 -8.17 -5.31
N GLY A 61 3.06 -9.30 -4.90
CA GLY A 61 3.74 -10.60 -4.96
C GLY A 61 4.14 -11.00 -6.39
N TYR A 62 3.28 -10.75 -7.38
CA TYR A 62 3.60 -11.03 -8.78
C TYR A 62 4.68 -10.10 -9.32
N ILE A 63 4.65 -8.83 -8.90
CA ILE A 63 5.66 -7.83 -9.30
C ILE A 63 7.03 -8.24 -8.77
N ILE A 64 7.12 -8.64 -7.49
CA ILE A 64 8.36 -9.12 -6.87
C ILE A 64 8.87 -10.39 -7.56
N PHE A 65 7.98 -11.33 -7.88
CA PHE A 65 8.35 -12.55 -8.60
C PHE A 65 9.01 -12.24 -9.95
N CYS A 66 8.41 -11.32 -10.74
CA CYS A 66 9.01 -10.88 -11.99
C CYS A 66 10.37 -10.21 -11.77
N GLY A 67 10.51 -9.39 -10.73
CA GLY A 67 11.80 -8.81 -10.31
C GLY A 67 12.86 -9.88 -10.04
N GLY A 68 12.55 -10.87 -9.20
CA GLY A 68 13.44 -11.99 -8.91
C GLY A 68 13.83 -12.79 -10.14
N LEU A 69 12.87 -13.08 -11.03
CA LEU A 69 13.13 -13.78 -12.29
C LEU A 69 14.09 -12.99 -13.19
N THR A 70 13.92 -11.67 -13.28
CA THR A 70 14.86 -10.83 -14.03
C THR A 70 16.25 -10.82 -13.40
N GLY A 71 16.36 -10.80 -12.08
CA GLY A 71 17.63 -10.90 -11.36
C GLY A 71 18.34 -12.24 -11.61
N PHE A 72 17.60 -13.35 -11.55
CA PHE A 72 18.11 -14.68 -11.85
C PHE A 72 18.65 -14.78 -13.29
N LEU A 73 17.85 -14.36 -14.28
CA LEU A 73 18.25 -14.37 -15.69
C LEU A 73 19.47 -13.47 -15.94
N THR A 74 19.54 -12.33 -15.27
CA THR A 74 20.69 -11.43 -15.33
C THR A 74 21.95 -12.09 -14.79
N ALA A 75 21.87 -12.82 -13.67
CA ALA A 75 23.01 -13.54 -13.12
C ALA A 75 23.50 -14.67 -14.04
N VAL A 76 22.57 -15.49 -14.54
CA VAL A 76 22.89 -16.53 -15.52
C VAL A 76 23.59 -15.94 -16.73
N GLY A 77 23.10 -14.81 -17.27
CA GLY A 77 23.75 -14.10 -18.37
C GLY A 77 25.13 -13.58 -17.99
N LEU A 78 25.26 -12.93 -16.83
CA LEU A 78 26.51 -12.33 -16.34
C LEU A 78 27.61 -13.38 -16.10
N GLU A 79 27.26 -14.61 -15.77
CA GLU A 79 28.22 -15.66 -15.43
C GLU A 79 28.55 -16.56 -16.63
N PHE A 80 27.53 -17.07 -17.34
CA PHE A 80 27.74 -18.00 -18.44
C PHE A 80 28.24 -17.31 -19.72
N ILE A 81 27.86 -16.07 -19.99
CA ILE A 81 28.33 -15.39 -21.21
C ILE A 81 29.86 -15.18 -21.14
N PRO A 82 30.44 -14.63 -20.06
CA PRO A 82 31.89 -14.53 -19.95
C PRO A 82 32.58 -15.88 -19.86
N SER A 83 32.05 -16.80 -19.04
CA SER A 83 32.70 -18.08 -18.75
C SER A 83 32.70 -19.05 -19.92
N SER A 84 31.63 -19.11 -20.72
CA SER A 84 31.48 -20.14 -21.76
C SER A 84 31.66 -19.59 -23.18
N ILE A 85 31.42 -18.28 -23.41
CA ILE A 85 31.39 -17.70 -24.75
C ILE A 85 32.55 -16.73 -24.97
N LEU A 86 32.69 -15.70 -24.12
CA LEU A 86 33.63 -14.61 -24.40
C LEU A 86 35.07 -14.99 -24.11
N TYR A 87 35.34 -15.59 -22.94
CA TYR A 87 36.70 -15.95 -22.56
C TYR A 87 36.71 -17.19 -21.64
N PRO A 88 36.64 -18.40 -22.23
CA PRO A 88 36.66 -19.64 -21.47
C PRO A 88 38.00 -19.83 -20.73
N LEU A 89 38.00 -19.62 -19.42
CA LEU A 89 39.17 -19.76 -18.57
C LEU A 89 39.04 -20.99 -17.66
N ILE A 90 39.86 -22.00 -17.91
CA ILE A 90 39.93 -23.19 -17.07
C ILE A 90 40.82 -22.89 -15.85
N VAL A 91 40.20 -22.62 -14.71
CA VAL A 91 40.91 -22.39 -13.43
C VAL A 91 40.89 -23.66 -12.60
N HIS A 92 42.07 -24.20 -12.28
CA HIS A 92 42.21 -25.46 -11.51
C HIS A 92 41.46 -26.66 -12.11
N GLY A 93 41.37 -26.73 -13.44
CA GLY A 93 40.69 -27.84 -14.13
C GLY A 93 39.16 -27.83 -13.99
N LYS A 94 38.57 -26.75 -13.45
CA LYS A 94 37.11 -26.63 -13.35
C LYS A 94 36.51 -26.43 -14.74
N PRO A 95 35.35 -27.07 -15.03
CA PRO A 95 34.68 -26.90 -16.30
C PRO A 95 34.21 -25.45 -16.49
N VAL A 96 33.97 -25.06 -17.73
CA VAL A 96 33.39 -23.74 -18.09
C VAL A 96 31.92 -23.87 -18.50
N ASP A 97 31.40 -25.09 -18.46
CA ASP A 97 30.06 -25.46 -18.88
C ASP A 97 29.08 -25.49 -17.69
N PHE A 98 27.89 -26.06 -17.92
CA PHE A 98 26.83 -26.20 -16.92
C PHE A 98 27.26 -26.83 -15.58
N PHE A 99 28.30 -27.65 -15.55
CA PHE A 99 28.80 -28.26 -14.31
C PHE A 99 29.38 -27.26 -13.30
N THR A 100 29.58 -25.99 -13.68
CA THR A 100 30.10 -24.92 -12.82
C THR A 100 29.01 -24.17 -12.06
N VAL A 101 27.73 -24.50 -12.27
CA VAL A 101 26.59 -23.94 -11.51
C VAL A 101 26.82 -23.88 -9.99
N PRO A 102 27.40 -24.91 -9.32
CA PRO A 102 27.63 -24.82 -7.87
C PRO A 102 28.55 -23.65 -7.44
N ALA A 103 29.48 -23.22 -8.31
CA ALA A 103 30.35 -22.08 -8.03
C ALA A 103 29.66 -20.73 -8.29
N PHE A 104 28.69 -20.71 -9.22
CA PHE A 104 27.92 -19.53 -9.64
C PHE A 104 26.66 -19.30 -8.78
N PHE A 105 26.16 -20.35 -8.14
CA PHE A 105 24.95 -20.32 -7.34
C PHE A 105 24.88 -19.16 -6.33
N PRO A 106 25.95 -18.79 -5.59
CA PRO A 106 25.90 -17.65 -4.69
C PRO A 106 25.53 -16.33 -5.40
N ILE A 107 26.08 -16.07 -6.59
CA ILE A 107 25.80 -14.83 -7.32
C ILE A 107 24.40 -14.87 -7.92
N MET A 108 23.97 -16.03 -8.47
CA MET A 108 22.59 -16.23 -8.92
C MET A 108 21.57 -15.94 -7.82
N PHE A 109 21.83 -16.45 -6.61
CA PHE A 109 21.00 -16.23 -5.44
C PHE A 109 20.96 -14.76 -5.03
N GLU A 110 22.12 -14.12 -4.90
CA GLU A 110 22.21 -12.72 -4.46
C GLU A 110 21.54 -11.76 -5.47
N LEU A 111 21.76 -11.91 -6.77
CA LEU A 111 21.11 -11.06 -7.78
C LEU A 111 19.58 -11.26 -7.81
N THR A 112 19.12 -12.50 -7.62
CA THR A 112 17.68 -12.80 -7.51
C THR A 112 17.06 -12.05 -6.34
N ILE A 113 17.70 -12.09 -5.16
CA ILE A 113 17.23 -11.41 -3.96
C ILE A 113 17.33 -9.89 -4.10
N LEU A 114 18.43 -9.38 -4.66
CA LEU A 114 18.66 -7.95 -4.86
C LEU A 114 17.57 -7.33 -5.72
N PHE A 115 17.27 -7.94 -6.88
CA PHE A 115 16.21 -7.44 -7.77
C PHE A 115 14.83 -7.60 -7.14
N SER A 116 14.56 -8.73 -6.48
CA SER A 116 13.31 -8.92 -5.73
C SER A 116 13.10 -7.82 -4.67
N ALA A 117 14.16 -7.47 -3.93
CA ALA A 117 14.11 -6.47 -2.87
C ALA A 117 13.89 -5.06 -3.43
N PHE A 118 14.58 -4.66 -4.50
CA PHE A 118 14.32 -3.38 -5.16
C PHE A 118 12.91 -3.30 -5.72
N THR A 119 12.45 -4.35 -6.40
CA THR A 119 11.08 -4.40 -6.92
C THR A 119 10.04 -4.35 -5.81
N ALA A 120 10.28 -5.00 -4.66
CA ALA A 120 9.42 -4.89 -3.48
C ALA A 120 9.40 -3.46 -2.93
N PHE A 121 10.59 -2.87 -2.73
CA PHE A 121 10.74 -1.52 -2.23
C PHE A 121 10.01 -0.51 -3.11
N PHE A 122 10.37 -0.40 -4.39
CA PHE A 122 9.72 0.55 -5.30
C PHE A 122 8.25 0.20 -5.57
N GLY A 123 7.90 -1.09 -5.59
CA GLY A 123 6.53 -1.57 -5.78
C GLY A 123 5.58 -1.08 -4.69
N VAL A 124 6.01 -1.09 -3.42
CA VAL A 124 5.21 -0.53 -2.31
C VAL A 124 4.98 0.97 -2.51
N PHE A 125 6.00 1.74 -2.88
CA PHE A 125 5.85 3.18 -3.09
C PHE A 125 4.88 3.49 -4.23
N ILE A 126 5.04 2.82 -5.37
CA ILE A 126 4.21 3.05 -6.56
C ILE A 126 2.75 2.66 -6.29
N LEU A 127 2.50 1.48 -5.70
CA LEU A 127 1.14 1.00 -5.45
C LEU A 127 0.40 1.86 -4.40
N ASN A 128 1.12 2.39 -3.41
CA ASN A 128 0.55 3.31 -2.41
C ASN A 128 0.57 4.79 -2.85
N ARG A 129 1.02 5.08 -4.09
CA ARG A 129 1.13 6.44 -4.65
C ARG A 129 2.00 7.38 -3.80
N LEU A 130 3.11 6.83 -3.29
CA LEU A 130 4.14 7.56 -2.56
C LEU A 130 5.29 7.96 -3.50
N PRO A 131 5.98 9.09 -3.26
CA PRO A 131 5.81 10.00 -2.12
C PRO A 131 4.61 10.94 -2.28
N ARG A 132 3.76 10.99 -1.26
CA ARG A 132 2.67 11.96 -1.13
C ARG A 132 2.92 12.81 0.11
N LEU A 133 3.65 13.91 -0.06
CA LEU A 133 4.15 14.75 1.04
C LEU A 133 3.03 15.52 1.76
N HIS A 134 1.91 15.77 1.08
CA HIS A 134 0.75 16.42 1.66
C HIS A 134 -0.53 15.61 1.38
N HIS A 135 -1.37 15.49 2.42
CA HIS A 135 -2.68 14.86 2.37
C HIS A 135 -3.66 15.74 3.16
N PRO A 136 -4.87 16.05 2.64
CA PRO A 136 -5.83 16.93 3.33
C PRO A 136 -6.23 16.47 4.75
N LEU A 137 -6.12 15.17 5.03
CA LEU A 137 -6.34 14.60 6.37
C LEU A 137 -5.34 15.11 7.43
N PHE A 138 -4.14 15.54 7.03
CA PHE A 138 -3.12 16.03 7.96
C PHE A 138 -3.47 17.36 8.61
N ASP A 139 -4.39 18.13 8.02
CA ASP A 139 -4.89 19.38 8.60
C ASP A 139 -5.85 19.14 9.78
N TYR A 140 -6.38 17.93 9.92
CA TYR A 140 -7.21 17.56 11.05
C TYR A 140 -6.33 17.22 12.27
N LEU A 141 -6.22 18.15 13.23
CA LEU A 141 -5.35 17.99 14.40
C LEU A 141 -5.52 16.65 15.16
N PRO A 142 -6.74 16.18 15.47
CA PRO A 142 -6.95 14.84 16.05
C PRO A 142 -6.38 13.69 15.20
N PHE A 143 -6.33 13.80 13.87
CA PHE A 143 -5.76 12.78 12.98
C PHE A 143 -4.29 12.50 13.27
N ARG A 144 -3.54 13.45 13.87
CA ARG A 144 -2.14 13.22 14.26
C ARG A 144 -1.98 12.10 15.29
N ARG A 145 -3.06 11.74 16.01
CA ARG A 145 -3.08 10.62 16.97
C ARG A 145 -3.19 9.25 16.30
N VAL A 146 -3.39 9.20 14.97
CA VAL A 146 -3.58 7.94 14.22
C VAL A 146 -2.41 6.97 14.34
N THR A 147 -1.20 7.48 14.62
CA THR A 147 0.00 6.66 14.83
C THR A 147 0.23 6.29 16.29
N ASN A 148 -0.61 6.73 17.22
CA ASN A 148 -0.47 6.49 18.65
C ASN A 148 -1.65 5.68 19.21
N ASP A 149 -2.82 6.31 19.35
CA ASP A 149 -3.94 5.77 20.13
C ASP A 149 -5.32 5.96 19.49
N ALA A 150 -5.40 6.57 18.30
CA ALA A 150 -6.67 6.88 17.64
C ALA A 150 -6.93 6.00 16.41
N PHE A 151 -8.20 5.64 16.20
CA PHE A 151 -8.68 4.82 15.11
C PHE A 151 -9.63 5.63 14.23
N PHE A 152 -9.33 5.72 12.93
CA PHE A 152 -10.12 6.53 12.01
C PHE A 152 -10.66 5.70 10.85
N LEU A 153 -11.88 6.04 10.43
CA LEU A 153 -12.45 5.60 9.16
C LEU A 153 -12.71 6.83 8.30
N VAL A 154 -12.30 6.78 7.04
CA VAL A 154 -12.37 7.91 6.11
C VAL A 154 -13.13 7.49 4.88
N ILE A 155 -14.21 8.21 4.55
CA ILE A 155 -14.94 8.04 3.29
C ILE A 155 -14.66 9.25 2.41
N GLU A 156 -14.05 9.04 1.25
CA GLU A 156 -13.68 10.10 0.32
C GLU A 156 -14.89 10.61 -0.48
N SER A 157 -14.87 11.89 -0.84
CA SER A 157 -15.96 12.53 -1.60
C SER A 157 -16.05 12.08 -3.06
N GLY A 158 -15.01 11.41 -3.58
CA GLY A 158 -15.04 10.80 -4.90
C GLY A 158 -15.94 9.56 -4.99
N ASP A 159 -16.43 9.03 -3.86
CA ASP A 159 -17.26 7.83 -3.86
C ASP A 159 -18.63 8.10 -4.55
N PRO A 160 -19.12 7.23 -5.45
CA PRO A 160 -20.41 7.42 -6.11
C PRO A 160 -21.61 7.54 -5.16
N LYS A 161 -21.52 6.94 -3.97
CA LYS A 161 -22.55 6.96 -2.93
C LYS A 161 -22.38 8.12 -1.94
N TYR A 162 -21.32 8.93 -2.09
CA TYR A 162 -21.02 10.01 -1.17
C TYR A 162 -22.11 11.08 -1.15
N SER A 163 -22.57 11.41 0.07
CA SER A 163 -23.35 12.60 0.35
C SER A 163 -22.86 13.17 1.67
N GLU A 164 -22.51 14.46 1.75
CA GLU A 164 -21.93 15.03 2.96
C GLU A 164 -22.81 14.77 4.20
N THR A 165 -24.12 15.01 4.09
CA THR A 165 -25.08 14.77 5.18
C THR A 165 -25.32 13.28 5.40
N GLY A 166 -25.62 12.53 4.33
CA GLY A 166 -25.96 11.11 4.45
C GLY A 166 -24.80 10.24 4.96
N THR A 167 -23.58 10.50 4.48
CA THR A 167 -22.37 9.82 4.93
C THR A 167 -22.06 10.18 6.38
N ARG A 168 -22.24 11.44 6.78
CA ARG A 168 -22.05 11.87 8.17
C ARG A 168 -23.02 11.17 9.12
N ASP A 169 -24.31 11.17 8.80
CA ASP A 169 -25.35 10.54 9.62
C ASP A 169 -25.13 9.03 9.70
N PHE A 170 -24.73 8.41 8.58
CA PHE A 170 -24.36 7.01 8.53
C PHE A 170 -23.20 6.70 9.48
N LEU A 171 -22.10 7.46 9.43
CA LEU A 171 -20.93 7.26 10.29
C LEU A 171 -21.26 7.48 11.77
N GLN A 172 -22.10 8.47 12.09
CA GLN A 172 -22.60 8.68 13.46
C GLN A 172 -23.38 7.45 13.97
N GLY A 173 -24.18 6.83 13.11
CA GLY A 173 -24.92 5.61 13.41
C GLY A 173 -24.04 4.36 13.64
N LEU A 174 -22.74 4.41 13.33
CA LEU A 174 -21.80 3.31 13.54
C LEU A 174 -21.17 3.31 14.94
N GLY A 175 -21.51 4.27 15.81
CA GLY A 175 -20.92 4.37 17.15
C GLY A 175 -19.59 5.12 17.20
N SER A 176 -19.32 5.97 16.21
CA SER A 176 -18.16 6.86 16.19
C SER A 176 -18.18 7.84 17.38
N LYS A 177 -17.01 8.14 17.95
CA LYS A 177 -16.84 9.18 18.98
C LYS A 177 -17.03 10.59 18.42
N GLU A 178 -16.43 10.84 17.26
CA GLU A 178 -16.47 12.14 16.58
C GLU A 178 -16.58 11.89 15.07
N VAL A 179 -17.36 12.73 14.38
CA VAL A 179 -17.46 12.73 12.91
C VAL A 179 -17.24 14.13 12.39
N LYS A 180 -16.29 14.28 11.46
CA LYS A 180 -15.92 15.57 10.89
C LYS A 180 -15.80 15.52 9.37
N VAL A 181 -16.33 16.56 8.71
CA VAL A 181 -16.13 16.78 7.28
C VAL A 181 -14.80 17.52 7.09
N ILE A 182 -13.92 16.95 6.28
CA ILE A 182 -12.66 17.54 5.87
C ILE A 182 -12.84 18.13 4.48
N TYR A 183 -12.42 19.37 4.32
CA TYR A 183 -12.46 20.08 3.05
C TYR A 183 -11.09 20.03 2.39
N ALA A 184 -11.06 19.96 1.07
CA ALA A 184 -9.82 20.19 0.35
C ALA A 184 -9.41 21.66 0.57
N ASN A 185 -8.23 21.87 1.14
CA ASN A 185 -7.56 23.16 1.08
C ASN A 185 -6.72 23.16 -0.19
N ASP A 186 -6.78 24.26 -0.96
CA ASP A 186 -5.92 24.49 -2.13
C ASP A 186 -4.43 24.53 -1.74
#